data_AF-A0A0D2YDQ8-F1
#
_entry.id   AF-A0A0D2YDQ8-F1
#
_cell.length_a   1.000
_cell.length_b   1.000
_cell.length_c   1.000
_cell.angle_alpha   90.00
_cell.angle_beta   90.00
_cell.angle_gamma   90.00
#
_symmetry.space_group_name_H-M   'P 1'
#
loop_
_entity.id
_entity.type
_entity.pdbx_description
1 polymer ?
#
loop_
_entity_poly.entity_id
_entity_poly.type
_entity_poly.pdbx_seq_one_letter_code
_entity_poly.pdbx_strand_id
1 'polypeptide(L)'
;MAAAIQFAHHIHSESPQTSVYWVYASSKPRFEEAYRAIAERLQLPRRNDPDMDVLRLIRDWLQTEEAGSWLMILDNADDVNLFYPVHNSGTKAVTGLANENTIARTDQQLLAAYLPKSRNGTILITSRSMDAAERLTGSYKAIYSVPTMDDVQGLQLLQNKLDGDFDGNAATDLLRALDRIPLAITQAAAYINRRAPRVSVKTYLDTFQESDKKKGSLLNKDAGDLRRDESASNSVVVTWQVTLEQIRRERPSAVKLLSFMSFFNPQGIPEFILHDYATDLTDHANRDAASENFEDDLDILLGYSLVSVTATGDSYDMHDLGRWKEAEELLTGVVAMRKRTLGEEHPDTLTSMHKLAITWKTMLSVACLAEWENRGNLLLEGNKSG
;
A
#
# COMPACT_ATOMS: atom_id res chain seq x y z
N MET A 1 5.08 -2.66 10.28
CA MET A 1 6.20 -2.04 11.01
C MET A 1 6.03 -1.91 12.54
N ALA A 2 5.16 -1.05 13.10
CA ALA A 2 5.15 -0.78 14.57
C ALA A 2 4.91 -2.02 15.46
N ALA A 3 3.98 -2.91 15.07
CA ALA A 3 3.73 -4.15 15.79
C ALA A 3 4.93 -5.11 15.76
N ALA A 4 5.62 -5.23 14.62
CA ALA A 4 6.81 -6.07 14.49
C ALA A 4 7.99 -5.56 15.33
N ILE A 5 8.16 -4.25 15.45
CA ILE A 5 9.17 -3.64 16.34
C ILE A 5 8.85 -3.98 17.81
N GLN A 6 7.60 -3.82 18.23
CA GLN A 6 7.20 -4.14 19.60
C GLN A 6 7.39 -5.63 19.91
N PHE A 7 7.02 -6.51 18.96
CA PHE A 7 7.24 -7.95 19.08
C PHE A 7 8.73 -8.29 19.19
N ALA A 8 9.59 -7.67 18.36
CA ALA A 8 11.04 -7.82 18.44
C ALA A 8 11.60 -7.45 19.82
N HIS A 9 11.17 -6.31 20.37
CA HIS A 9 11.57 -5.88 21.71
C HIS A 9 11.09 -6.83 22.80
N HIS A 10 9.86 -7.34 22.69
CA HIS A 10 9.31 -8.29 23.63
C HIS A 10 10.11 -9.61 23.63
N ILE A 11 10.38 -10.17 22.46
CA ILE A 11 11.21 -11.38 22.32
C ILE A 11 12.61 -11.15 22.89
N HIS A 12 13.22 -10.01 22.61
CA HIS A 12 14.53 -9.69 23.18
C HIS A 12 14.49 -9.55 24.71
N SER A 13 13.39 -9.06 25.28
CA SER A 13 13.23 -8.94 26.74
C SER A 13 13.01 -10.28 27.44
N GLU A 14 12.27 -11.20 26.82
CA GLU A 14 11.99 -12.52 27.39
C GLU A 14 13.11 -13.52 27.12
N SER A 15 13.79 -13.39 25.99
CA SER A 15 14.88 -14.26 25.56
C SER A 15 16.04 -13.44 24.98
N PRO A 16 16.89 -12.85 25.84
CA PRO A 16 18.00 -11.99 25.41
C PRO A 16 19.01 -12.68 24.49
N GLN A 17 19.11 -14.02 24.57
CA GLN A 17 19.93 -14.86 23.71
C GLN A 17 19.40 -15.01 22.28
N THR A 18 18.13 -14.66 22.03
CA THR A 18 17.53 -14.78 20.70
C THR A 18 17.99 -13.61 19.83
N SER A 19 18.66 -13.93 18.73
CA SER A 19 19.10 -12.93 17.76
C SER A 19 17.93 -12.46 16.89
N VAL A 20 17.80 -11.15 16.67
CA VAL A 20 16.76 -10.57 15.81
C VAL A 20 17.37 -10.00 14.55
N TYR A 21 16.88 -10.44 13.39
CA TYR A 21 17.32 -9.99 12.07
C TYR A 21 16.16 -9.32 11.33
N TRP A 22 16.39 -8.12 10.79
CA TRP A 22 15.39 -7.39 10.02
C TRP A 22 15.70 -7.47 8.53
N VAL A 23 14.76 -7.95 7.72
CA VAL A 23 14.89 -8.13 6.29
C VAL A 23 13.79 -7.36 5.57
N TYR A 24 14.17 -6.37 4.77
CA TYR A 24 13.24 -5.62 3.94
C TYR A 24 12.92 -6.39 2.66
N ALA A 25 11.66 -6.82 2.53
CA ALA A 25 11.16 -7.67 1.45
C ALA A 25 10.41 -6.93 0.33
N SER A 26 10.46 -5.59 0.33
CA SER A 26 9.76 -4.76 -0.65
C SER A 26 10.31 -4.86 -2.08
N SER A 27 11.55 -5.33 -2.23
CA SER A 27 12.19 -5.57 -3.53
C SER A 27 13.40 -6.50 -3.39
N LYS A 28 13.77 -7.16 -4.49
CA LYS A 28 14.97 -8.03 -4.52
C LYS A 28 16.26 -7.33 -4.07
N PRO A 29 16.60 -6.10 -4.52
CA PRO A 29 17.81 -5.42 -4.06
C PRO A 29 17.83 -5.16 -2.55
N ARG A 30 16.70 -4.76 -1.96
CA ARG A 30 16.58 -4.52 -0.51
C ARG A 30 16.70 -5.81 0.31
N PHE A 31 16.13 -6.90 -0.21
CA PHE A 31 16.26 -8.22 0.40
C PHE A 31 17.73 -8.67 0.41
N GLU A 32 18.43 -8.53 -0.71
CA GLU A 32 19.85 -8.86 -0.81
C GLU A 32 20.74 -7.97 0.06
N GLU A 33 20.47 -6.67 0.10
CA GLU A 33 21.16 -5.72 0.98
C GLU A 33 21.01 -6.10 2.45
N ALA A 34 19.79 -6.46 2.89
CA ALA A 34 19.54 -6.90 4.25
C ALA A 34 20.31 -8.19 4.59
N TYR A 35 20.34 -9.17 3.68
CA TYR A 35 21.12 -10.39 3.86
C TYR A 35 22.63 -10.12 3.92
N ARG A 36 23.16 -9.19 3.11
CA ARG A 36 24.56 -8.73 3.20
C ARG A 36 24.84 -8.09 4.56
N ALA A 37 23.95 -7.24 5.06
CA ALA A 37 24.08 -6.61 6.37
C ALA A 37 24.08 -7.64 7.53
N ILE A 38 23.29 -8.71 7.41
CA ILE A 38 23.31 -9.82 8.37
C ILE A 38 24.65 -10.56 8.29
N ALA A 39 25.15 -10.87 7.09
CA ALA A 39 26.42 -11.54 6.89
C ALA A 39 27.61 -10.76 7.47
N GLU A 40 27.60 -9.44 7.28
CA GLU A 40 28.52 -8.47 7.88
C GLU A 40 28.49 -8.54 9.41
N ARG A 41 27.30 -8.46 10.01
CA ARG A 41 27.12 -8.45 11.46
C ARG A 41 27.53 -9.77 12.12
N LEU A 42 27.27 -10.89 11.45
CA LEU A 42 27.67 -12.24 11.87
C LEU A 42 29.15 -12.55 11.59
N GLN A 43 29.84 -11.67 10.86
CA GLN A 43 31.23 -11.84 10.45
C GLN A 43 31.49 -13.17 9.72
N LEU A 44 30.52 -13.64 8.92
CA LEU A 44 30.64 -14.94 8.25
C LEU A 44 31.86 -14.99 7.31
N PRO A 45 32.54 -16.15 7.19
CA PRO A 45 33.62 -16.33 6.23
C PRO A 45 33.13 -16.10 4.80
N ARG A 46 33.99 -15.56 3.94
CA ARG A 46 33.71 -15.31 2.50
C ARG A 46 32.56 -14.34 2.21
N ARG A 47 32.06 -13.59 3.21
CA ARG A 47 31.02 -12.57 3.01
C ARG A 47 31.38 -11.44 2.02
N ASN A 48 32.69 -11.20 1.81
CA ASN A 48 33.21 -10.19 0.89
C ASN A 48 33.60 -10.74 -0.48
N ASP A 49 33.37 -12.04 -0.72
CA ASP A 49 33.71 -12.69 -1.99
C ASP A 49 32.64 -12.31 -3.04
N PRO A 50 33.00 -11.63 -4.14
CA PRO A 50 32.06 -11.15 -5.14
C PRO A 50 31.32 -12.28 -5.88
N ASP A 51 31.87 -13.50 -5.90
CA ASP A 51 31.26 -14.67 -6.54
C ASP A 51 30.38 -15.48 -5.57
N MET A 52 30.29 -15.07 -4.30
CA MET A 52 29.52 -15.79 -3.28
C MET A 52 28.05 -15.39 -3.31
N ASP A 53 27.19 -16.41 -3.35
CA ASP A 53 25.76 -16.26 -3.11
C ASP A 53 25.50 -16.01 -1.61
N VAL A 54 25.51 -14.73 -1.22
CA VAL A 54 25.27 -14.29 0.16
C VAL A 54 23.89 -14.73 0.68
N LEU A 55 22.89 -14.85 -0.19
CA LEU A 55 21.55 -15.28 0.21
C LEU A 55 21.57 -16.72 0.69
N ARG A 56 22.24 -17.59 -0.09
CA ARG A 56 22.47 -18.99 0.26
C ARG A 56 23.31 -19.13 1.52
N LEU A 57 24.38 -18.35 1.66
CA LEU A 57 25.26 -18.38 2.82
C LEU A 57 24.49 -18.17 4.13
N ILE A 58 23.63 -17.14 4.18
CA ILE A 58 22.85 -16.82 5.37
C ILE A 58 21.76 -17.85 5.64
N ARG A 59 21.06 -18.30 4.59
CA ARG A 59 20.09 -19.39 4.72
C ARG A 59 20.72 -20.62 5.36
N ASP A 60 21.85 -21.06 4.82
CA ASP A 60 22.51 -22.29 5.25
C ASP A 60 23.06 -22.12 6.68
N TRP A 61 23.61 -20.94 7.03
CA TRP A 61 24.09 -20.66 8.39
C TRP A 61 22.95 -20.64 9.43
N LEU A 62 21.83 -19.98 9.16
CA LEU A 62 20.69 -19.89 10.08
C LEU A 62 20.01 -21.24 10.36
N GLN A 63 20.31 -22.26 9.56
CA GLN A 63 19.84 -23.63 9.77
C GLN A 63 20.79 -24.49 10.62
N THR A 64 21.97 -23.99 10.96
CA THR A 64 22.93 -24.70 11.82
C THR A 64 22.57 -24.57 13.30
N GLU A 65 23.10 -25.47 14.13
CA GLU A 65 22.98 -25.35 15.59
C GLU A 65 23.77 -24.15 16.14
N GLU A 66 24.84 -23.75 15.46
CA GLU A 66 25.70 -22.61 15.82
C GLU A 66 24.95 -21.27 15.76
N ALA A 67 23.92 -21.17 14.91
CA ALA A 67 23.10 -19.96 14.81
C ALA A 67 22.24 -19.70 16.06
N GLY A 68 22.05 -20.71 16.93
CA GLY A 68 21.23 -20.60 18.12
C GLY A 68 19.77 -20.25 17.82
N SER A 69 19.09 -19.63 18.80
CA SER A 69 17.72 -19.15 18.64
C SER A 69 17.69 -17.83 17.90
N TRP A 70 16.80 -17.70 16.92
CA TRP A 70 16.67 -16.46 16.16
C TRP A 70 15.24 -16.14 15.72
N LEU A 71 14.99 -14.85 15.52
CA LEU A 71 13.81 -14.28 14.91
C LEU A 71 14.22 -13.49 13.66
N MET A 72 13.67 -13.84 12.51
CA MET A 72 13.79 -13.04 11.28
C MET A 72 12.47 -12.30 11.05
N ILE A 73 12.54 -10.99 10.88
CA ILE A 73 11.39 -10.16 10.51
C ILE A 73 11.49 -9.87 9.02
N LEU A 74 10.54 -10.40 8.26
CA LEU A 74 10.39 -10.16 6.83
C LEU A 74 9.37 -9.03 6.63
N ASP A 75 9.87 -7.80 6.50
CA ASP A 75 9.07 -6.57 6.51
C ASP A 75 8.67 -6.14 5.08
N ASN A 76 7.42 -5.71 4.91
CA ASN A 76 6.80 -5.32 3.62
C ASN A 76 6.89 -6.41 2.51
N ALA A 77 6.58 -7.65 2.84
CA ALA A 77 6.57 -8.77 1.89
C ALA A 77 5.27 -8.81 1.05
N ASP A 78 4.99 -7.73 0.33
CA ASP A 78 3.71 -7.53 -0.35
C ASP A 78 3.66 -8.17 -1.76
N ASP A 79 4.79 -8.19 -2.47
CA ASP A 79 4.85 -8.74 -3.83
C ASP A 79 5.21 -10.22 -3.81
N VAL A 80 4.18 -11.06 -3.90
CA VAL A 80 4.36 -12.51 -3.87
C VAL A 80 5.18 -13.03 -5.05
N ASN A 81 5.22 -12.31 -6.18
CA ASN A 81 5.97 -12.72 -7.37
C ASN A 81 7.49 -12.69 -7.14
N LEU A 82 7.98 -11.90 -6.18
CA LEU A 82 9.39 -11.94 -5.77
C LEU A 82 9.78 -13.29 -5.15
N PHE A 83 8.80 -13.95 -4.52
CA PHE A 83 8.98 -15.21 -3.81
C PHE A 83 8.57 -16.42 -4.65
N TYR A 84 7.48 -16.27 -5.41
CA TYR A 84 6.88 -17.30 -6.27
C TYR A 84 6.45 -16.67 -7.61
N PRO A 85 7.37 -16.51 -8.59
CA PRO A 85 7.07 -16.02 -9.91
C PRO A 85 6.04 -16.91 -10.61
N VAL A 86 5.03 -16.29 -11.21
CA VAL A 86 4.07 -17.00 -12.06
C VAL A 86 4.79 -17.46 -13.34
N HIS A 87 4.93 -18.78 -13.52
CA HIS A 87 5.31 -19.34 -14.81
C HIS A 87 4.07 -19.27 -15.73
N ASN A 88 4.07 -18.37 -16.72
CA ASN A 88 3.06 -18.38 -17.78
C ASN A 88 3.22 -19.64 -18.64
N SER A 89 2.67 -20.78 -18.21
CA SER A 89 2.51 -21.98 -19.02
C SER A 89 1.31 -21.82 -19.97
N GLY A 90 1.40 -20.85 -20.87
CA GLY A 90 0.26 -20.37 -21.66
C GLY A 90 0.58 -19.87 -23.06
N THR A 91 1.68 -20.32 -23.68
CA THR A 91 1.84 -20.23 -25.14
C THR A 91 1.96 -21.64 -25.70
N LYS A 92 0.95 -22.04 -26.47
CA LYS A 92 0.89 -23.30 -27.21
C LYS A 92 2.24 -23.59 -27.87
N ALA A 93 2.79 -24.75 -27.55
CA ALA A 93 3.88 -25.35 -28.30
C ALA A 93 3.49 -25.41 -29.78
N VAL A 94 4.04 -24.50 -30.57
CA VAL A 94 4.13 -24.69 -32.02
C VAL A 94 5.21 -25.74 -32.20
N THR A 95 4.79 -26.90 -32.69
CA THR A 95 5.66 -27.99 -33.11
C THR A 95 6.69 -27.47 -34.11
N GLY A 96 7.95 -27.42 -33.70
CA GLY A 96 9.09 -27.06 -34.54
C GLY A 96 10.36 -27.60 -33.90
N LEU A 97 11.14 -28.32 -34.69
CA LEU A 97 12.24 -29.21 -34.33
C LEU A 97 13.22 -28.70 -33.25
N ALA A 98 13.74 -29.69 -32.53
CA ALA A 98 14.86 -29.61 -31.59
C ALA A 98 16.01 -28.71 -32.04
N ASN A 99 16.46 -27.85 -31.13
CA ASN A 99 17.84 -27.42 -31.03
C ASN A 99 18.26 -27.54 -29.55
N GLU A 100 18.97 -28.63 -29.25
CA GLU A 100 19.84 -28.69 -28.08
C GLU A 100 20.92 -27.61 -28.24
N ASN A 101 21.22 -26.88 -27.16
CA ASN A 101 22.26 -25.84 -27.04
C ASN A 101 21.94 -24.41 -27.49
N THR A 102 20.96 -23.76 -26.86
CA THR A 102 21.05 -22.38 -26.34
C THR A 102 19.79 -22.15 -25.50
N ILE A 103 19.85 -22.03 -24.18
CA ILE A 103 19.97 -20.77 -23.46
C ILE A 103 20.27 -21.15 -22.01
N ALA A 104 21.34 -20.58 -21.44
CA ALA A 104 21.60 -20.61 -20.02
C ALA A 104 20.29 -20.29 -19.27
N ARG A 105 19.81 -21.24 -18.46
CA ARG A 105 18.76 -20.98 -17.48
C ARG A 105 19.28 -19.84 -16.61
N THR A 106 18.87 -18.61 -16.90
CA THR A 106 18.87 -17.56 -15.90
C THR A 106 17.91 -18.07 -14.83
N ASP A 107 18.46 -18.75 -13.83
CA ASP A 107 17.77 -19.08 -12.59
C ASP A 107 17.28 -17.74 -12.02
N GLN A 108 16.03 -17.38 -12.31
CA GLN A 108 15.29 -16.40 -11.53
C GLN A 108 15.09 -17.05 -10.16
N GLN A 109 16.15 -17.02 -9.35
CA GLN A 109 16.23 -17.76 -8.11
C GLN A 109 15.22 -17.16 -7.13
N LEU A 110 14.23 -17.98 -6.79
CA LEU A 110 13.09 -17.66 -5.96
C LEU A 110 13.55 -17.12 -4.60
N LEU A 111 13.08 -15.94 -4.17
CA LEU A 111 13.46 -15.44 -2.83
C LEU A 111 13.02 -16.38 -1.71
N ALA A 112 11.89 -17.08 -1.90
CA ALA A 112 11.40 -18.09 -0.96
C ALA A 112 12.41 -19.23 -0.72
N ALA A 113 13.25 -19.55 -1.71
CA ALA A 113 14.26 -20.60 -1.58
C ALA A 113 15.42 -20.21 -0.64
N TYR A 114 15.52 -18.93 -0.27
CA TYR A 114 16.52 -18.39 0.66
C TYR A 114 15.98 -18.15 2.06
N LEU A 115 14.69 -18.41 2.30
CA LEU A 115 14.11 -18.38 3.64
C LEU A 115 14.61 -19.61 4.42
N PRO A 116 15.23 -19.43 5.60
CA PRO A 116 15.76 -20.55 6.36
C PRO A 116 14.65 -21.44 6.91
N LYS A 117 14.86 -22.75 6.86
CA LYS A 117 13.98 -23.76 7.47
C LYS A 117 14.68 -24.36 8.68
N SER A 118 14.42 -23.78 9.86
CA SER A 118 15.06 -24.20 11.11
C SER A 118 14.02 -24.46 12.19
N ARG A 119 14.30 -25.40 13.09
CA ARG A 119 13.52 -25.62 14.31
C ARG A 119 13.86 -24.60 15.40
N ASN A 120 15.01 -23.96 15.29
CA ASN A 120 15.51 -22.99 16.27
C ASN A 120 15.22 -21.54 15.86
N GLY A 121 14.55 -21.35 14.72
CA GLY A 121 14.26 -20.05 14.14
C GLY A 121 12.78 -19.81 13.94
N THR A 122 12.37 -18.56 14.02
CA THR A 122 11.02 -18.12 13.63
C THR A 122 11.11 -16.99 12.63
N ILE A 123 10.22 -17.01 11.63
CA ILE A 123 10.08 -15.90 10.67
C ILE A 123 8.75 -15.21 10.98
N LEU A 124 8.80 -13.93 11.32
CA LEU A 124 7.63 -13.05 11.39
C LEU A 124 7.52 -12.30 10.07
N ILE A 125 6.39 -12.41 9.39
CA ILE A 125 6.15 -11.73 8.13
C ILE A 125 5.18 -10.58 8.37
N THR A 126 5.47 -9.41 7.81
CA THR A 126 4.49 -8.33 7.70
C THR A 126 4.21 -8.05 6.23
N SER A 127 2.94 -8.02 5.87
CA SER A 127 2.47 -7.78 4.51
C SER A 127 1.17 -6.97 4.56
N ARG A 128 0.94 -6.16 3.54
CA ARG A 128 -0.35 -5.55 3.21
C ARG A 128 -1.22 -6.47 2.35
N SER A 129 -0.63 -7.49 1.73
CA SER A 129 -1.31 -8.48 0.89
C SER A 129 -1.57 -9.75 1.69
N MET A 130 -2.85 -10.11 1.83
CA MET A 130 -3.29 -11.37 2.42
C MET A 130 -2.80 -12.59 1.61
N ASP A 131 -2.83 -12.52 0.27
CA ASP A 131 -2.33 -13.60 -0.61
C ASP A 131 -0.83 -13.84 -0.39
N ALA A 132 -0.03 -12.77 -0.35
CA ALA A 132 1.40 -12.90 -0.08
C ALA A 132 1.68 -13.51 1.30
N ALA A 133 0.93 -13.08 2.33
CA ALA A 133 1.05 -13.63 3.67
C ALA A 133 0.67 -15.13 3.71
N GLU A 134 -0.42 -15.52 3.06
CA GLU A 134 -0.86 -16.92 3.00
C GLU A 134 0.14 -17.81 2.27
N ARG A 135 0.63 -17.38 1.10
CA ARG A 135 1.60 -18.17 0.32
C ARG A 135 2.93 -18.34 1.04
N LEU A 136 3.39 -17.32 1.76
CA LEU A 136 4.65 -17.38 2.51
C LEU A 136 4.53 -18.18 3.82
N THR A 137 3.38 -18.11 4.50
CA THR A 137 3.14 -18.85 5.75
C THR A 137 2.63 -20.28 5.51
N GLY A 138 2.03 -20.54 4.35
CA GLY A 138 1.40 -21.79 3.97
C GLY A 138 0.05 -22.06 4.65
N SER A 139 -0.48 -21.14 5.46
CA SER A 139 -1.77 -21.32 6.14
C SER A 139 -2.38 -20.02 6.65
N TYR A 140 -3.66 -19.81 6.37
CA TYR A 140 -4.46 -18.72 6.95
C TYR A 140 -4.47 -18.71 8.49
N LYS A 141 -4.28 -19.86 9.16
CA LYS A 141 -4.26 -19.95 10.63
C LYS A 141 -3.02 -19.32 11.25
N ALA A 142 -1.96 -19.15 10.47
CA ALA A 142 -0.73 -18.50 10.90
C ALA A 142 -0.75 -16.98 10.66
N ILE A 143 -1.86 -16.45 10.12
CA ILE A 143 -2.00 -15.03 9.81
C ILE A 143 -2.80 -14.35 10.92
N TYR A 144 -2.23 -13.28 11.45
CA TYR A 144 -2.92 -12.37 12.34
C TYR A 144 -3.30 -11.11 11.57
N SER A 145 -4.60 -10.96 11.27
CA SER A 145 -5.11 -9.71 10.70
C SER A 145 -5.11 -8.63 11.78
N VAL A 146 -4.44 -7.52 11.50
CA VAL A 146 -4.41 -6.37 12.42
C VAL A 146 -5.73 -5.63 12.27
N PRO A 147 -6.58 -5.56 13.31
CA PRO A 147 -7.86 -4.90 13.21
C PRO A 147 -7.68 -3.39 12.99
N THR A 148 -8.72 -2.76 12.42
CA THR A 148 -8.79 -1.30 12.36
C THR A 148 -8.79 -0.73 13.78
N MET A 149 -8.12 0.41 13.95
CA MET A 149 -8.03 1.08 15.25
C MET A 149 -9.41 1.61 15.65
N ASP A 150 -9.86 1.29 16.86
CA ASP A 150 -11.11 1.80 17.40
C ASP A 150 -10.98 3.25 17.94
N ASP A 151 -12.11 3.86 18.31
CA ASP A 151 -12.13 5.23 18.83
C ASP A 151 -11.32 5.38 20.14
N VAL A 152 -11.29 4.37 21.00
CA VAL A 152 -10.58 4.40 22.28
C VAL A 152 -9.07 4.39 22.05
N GLN A 153 -8.60 3.46 21.22
CA GLN A 153 -7.21 3.35 20.80
C GLN A 153 -6.76 4.59 20.02
N GLY A 154 -7.62 5.13 19.14
CA GLY A 154 -7.36 6.35 18.38
C GLY A 154 -7.19 7.57 19.29
N LEU A 155 -8.08 7.73 20.28
CA LEU A 155 -7.97 8.79 21.28
C LEU A 155 -6.69 8.65 22.10
N GLN A 156 -6.38 7.44 22.57
CA GLN A 156 -5.16 7.17 23.33
C GLN A 156 -3.90 7.50 22.51
N LEU A 157 -3.86 7.12 21.22
CA LEU A 157 -2.76 7.46 20.33
C LEU A 157 -2.63 8.98 20.17
N LEU A 158 -3.75 9.68 19.93
CA LEU A 158 -3.76 11.12 19.76
C LEU A 158 -3.30 11.84 21.05
N GLN A 159 -3.77 11.40 22.22
CA GLN A 159 -3.34 11.88 23.54
C GLN A 159 -1.83 11.72 23.74
N ASN A 160 -1.28 10.56 23.39
CA ASN A 160 0.15 10.29 23.51
C ASN A 160 1.02 11.12 22.55
N LYS A 161 0.42 11.73 21.52
CA LYS A 161 1.15 12.47 20.48
C LYS A 161 0.95 13.98 20.53
N LEU A 162 -0.14 14.48 21.10
CA LEU A 162 -0.38 15.91 21.23
C LEU A 162 0.25 16.47 22.51
N ASP A 163 0.84 17.66 22.38
CA ASP A 163 1.33 18.41 23.53
C ASP A 163 0.20 19.29 24.10
N GLY A 164 -0.43 18.84 25.18
CA GLY A 164 -1.45 19.59 25.94
C GLY A 164 -2.89 19.12 25.77
N ASP A 165 -3.80 19.80 26.46
CA ASP A 165 -5.22 19.45 26.47
C ASP A 165 -5.92 19.80 25.16
N PHE A 166 -6.93 19.00 24.81
CA PHE A 166 -7.76 19.23 23.64
C PHE A 166 -9.22 18.86 23.92
N ASP A 167 -10.12 19.45 23.13
CA ASP A 167 -11.54 19.13 23.20
C ASP A 167 -11.82 17.70 22.71
N GLY A 168 -12.45 16.88 23.56
CA GLY A 168 -12.72 15.47 23.27
C GLY A 168 -13.67 15.24 22.10
N ASN A 169 -14.63 16.16 21.89
CA ASN A 169 -15.57 16.06 20.77
C ASN A 169 -14.84 16.33 19.44
N ALA A 170 -14.08 17.44 19.36
CA ALA A 170 -13.25 17.75 18.20
C ALA A 170 -12.21 16.64 17.90
N ALA A 171 -11.65 16.02 18.93
CA ALA A 171 -10.75 14.88 18.77
C ALA A 171 -11.48 13.67 18.15
N THR A 172 -12.67 13.34 18.64
CA THR A 172 -13.45 12.21 18.11
C THR A 172 -13.86 12.45 16.65
N ASP A 173 -14.27 13.67 16.31
CA ASP A 173 -14.61 14.03 14.93
C ASP A 173 -13.37 14.00 14.01
N LEU A 174 -12.20 14.41 14.51
CA LEU A 174 -10.95 14.29 13.79
C LEU A 174 -10.56 12.83 13.55
N LEU A 175 -10.71 11.96 14.53
CA LEU A 175 -10.43 10.53 14.37
C LEU A 175 -11.31 9.90 13.31
N ARG A 176 -12.61 10.24 13.28
CA ARG A 176 -13.53 9.82 12.21
C ARG A 176 -13.08 10.36 10.85
N ALA A 177 -12.71 11.64 10.75
CA ALA A 177 -12.26 12.25 9.49
C ALA A 177 -10.93 11.65 8.97
N LEU A 178 -10.05 11.21 9.87
CA LEU A 178 -8.80 10.51 9.56
C LEU A 178 -8.98 8.99 9.44
N ASP A 179 -10.22 8.51 9.43
CA ASP A 179 -10.60 7.10 9.31
C ASP A 179 -9.87 6.19 10.32
N ARG A 180 -9.53 6.78 11.48
CA ARG A 180 -8.76 6.19 12.57
C ARG A 180 -7.41 5.59 12.14
N ILE A 181 -6.86 6.02 11.00
CA ILE A 181 -5.58 5.50 10.50
C ILE A 181 -4.45 5.99 11.42
N PRO A 182 -3.71 5.10 12.11
CA PRO A 182 -2.71 5.50 13.11
C PRO A 182 -1.63 6.46 12.56
N LEU A 183 -1.24 6.24 11.30
CA LEU A 183 -0.28 7.10 10.61
C LEU A 183 -0.84 8.51 10.37
N ALA A 184 -2.09 8.62 9.90
CA ALA A 184 -2.76 9.89 9.67
C ALA A 184 -2.95 10.67 10.98
N ILE A 185 -3.30 9.97 12.07
CA ILE A 185 -3.41 10.53 13.43
C ILE A 185 -2.06 11.09 13.89
N THR A 186 -0.98 10.31 13.76
CA THR A 186 0.36 10.73 14.18
C THR A 186 0.85 11.93 13.38
N GLN A 187 0.57 11.97 12.07
CA GLN A 187 0.88 13.12 11.22
C GLN A 187 0.10 14.38 11.62
N ALA A 188 -1.21 14.25 11.84
CA ALA A 188 -2.05 15.36 12.27
C ALA A 188 -1.56 15.93 13.61
N ALA A 189 -1.26 15.07 14.57
CA ALA A 189 -0.71 15.48 15.87
C ALA A 189 0.62 16.22 15.72
N ALA A 190 1.56 15.70 14.93
CA ALA A 190 2.84 16.35 14.68
C ALA A 190 2.67 17.73 13.99
N TYR A 191 1.73 17.86 13.06
CA TYR A 191 1.39 19.14 12.41
C TYR A 191 0.84 20.15 13.42
N ILE A 192 -0.06 19.72 14.31
CA ILE A 192 -0.66 20.53 15.35
C ILE A 192 0.43 21.02 16.32
N ASN A 193 1.25 20.11 16.90
CA ASN A 193 2.29 20.49 17.87
C ASN A 193 3.29 21.50 17.28
N ARG A 194 3.75 21.28 16.03
CA ARG A 194 4.67 22.20 15.35
C ARG A 194 4.12 23.61 15.17
N ARG A 195 2.80 23.77 15.20
CA ARG A 195 2.10 25.04 14.95
C ARG A 195 1.31 25.54 16.14
N ALA A 196 1.36 24.83 17.27
CA ALA A 196 0.77 25.27 18.51
C ALA A 196 1.38 26.62 18.94
N PRO A 197 0.59 27.54 19.55
CA PRO A 197 -0.85 27.44 19.81
C PRO A 197 -1.73 27.90 18.63
N ARG A 198 -1.15 28.27 17.47
CA ARG A 198 -1.89 28.84 16.33
C ARG A 198 -2.85 27.84 15.67
N VAL A 199 -2.57 26.55 15.79
CA VAL A 199 -3.41 25.47 15.28
C VAL A 199 -3.83 24.60 16.46
N SER A 200 -5.13 24.43 16.63
CA SER A 200 -5.73 23.48 17.56
C SER A 200 -6.26 22.24 16.82
N VAL A 201 -6.68 21.20 17.55
CA VAL A 201 -7.39 20.04 16.97
C VAL A 201 -8.59 20.48 16.12
N LYS A 202 -9.40 21.40 16.65
CA LYS A 202 -10.57 21.93 15.94
C LYS A 202 -10.17 22.69 14.67
N THR A 203 -9.20 23.59 14.76
CA THR A 203 -8.73 24.36 13.60
C THR A 203 -8.14 23.45 12.52
N TYR A 204 -7.43 22.39 12.91
CA TYR A 204 -6.95 21.39 11.97
C TYR A 204 -8.09 20.64 11.30
N LEU A 205 -9.09 20.19 12.07
CA LEU A 205 -10.27 19.50 11.55
C LEU A 205 -11.05 20.37 10.56
N ASP A 206 -11.31 21.63 10.91
CA ASP A 206 -11.97 22.59 10.04
C ASP A 206 -11.22 22.69 8.70
N THR A 207 -9.89 22.90 8.75
CA THR A 207 -9.07 22.94 7.53
C THR A 207 -9.02 21.62 6.78
N PHE A 208 -9.06 20.49 7.47
CA PHE A 208 -9.09 19.18 6.84
C PHE A 208 -10.40 18.93 6.08
N GLN A 209 -11.53 19.43 6.61
CA GLN A 209 -12.86 19.29 6.02
C GLN A 209 -13.22 20.40 5.01
N GLU A 210 -12.45 21.50 4.97
CA GLU A 210 -12.67 22.61 4.03
C GLU A 210 -12.77 22.17 2.56
N SER A 211 -11.93 21.22 2.13
CA SER A 211 -11.95 20.67 0.78
C SER A 211 -11.04 19.45 0.64
N ASP A 212 -11.30 18.64 -0.39
CA ASP A 212 -10.40 17.54 -0.80
C ASP A 212 -8.96 18.02 -1.07
N LYS A 213 -8.80 19.26 -1.57
CA LYS A 213 -7.49 19.89 -1.79
C LYS A 213 -6.71 20.04 -0.48
N LYS A 214 -7.37 20.53 0.57
CA LYS A 214 -6.74 20.73 1.89
C LYS A 214 -6.45 19.39 2.57
N LYS A 215 -7.40 18.44 2.51
CA LYS A 215 -7.22 17.04 2.96
C LYS A 215 -5.95 16.43 2.36
N GLY A 216 -5.82 16.44 1.03
CA GLY A 216 -4.63 15.92 0.35
C GLY A 216 -3.33 16.66 0.71
N SER A 217 -3.36 18.00 0.79
CA SER A 217 -2.18 18.79 1.16
C SER A 217 -1.70 18.54 2.59
N LEU A 218 -2.60 18.18 3.51
CA LEU A 218 -2.25 17.89 4.89
C LEU A 218 -1.65 16.47 5.02
N LEU A 219 -2.23 15.49 4.34
CA LEU A 219 -1.77 14.08 4.36
C LEU A 219 -0.50 13.81 3.52
N ASN A 220 -0.18 14.70 2.57
CA ASN A 220 1.02 14.60 1.76
C ASN A 220 2.29 15.14 2.45
N LYS A 221 2.16 15.87 3.57
CA LYS A 221 3.32 16.42 4.27
C LYS A 221 4.04 15.32 5.03
N ASP A 222 5.30 15.08 4.67
CA ASP A 222 6.16 14.19 5.44
C ASP A 222 6.44 14.83 6.80
N ALA A 223 5.88 14.24 7.86
CA ALA A 223 6.11 14.71 9.21
C ALA A 223 7.51 14.37 9.73
N GLY A 224 8.31 13.57 9.00
CA GLY A 224 9.65 13.15 9.41
C GLY A 224 9.61 12.39 10.72
N ASP A 225 9.19 11.12 10.68
CA ASP A 225 9.39 10.21 11.82
C ASP A 225 10.78 9.56 11.70
N LEU A 226 11.66 9.86 12.67
CA LEU A 226 13.04 9.36 12.77
C LEU A 226 13.13 7.82 12.92
N ARG A 227 12.00 7.13 13.14
CA ARG A 227 11.95 5.68 13.38
C ARG A 227 11.66 4.83 12.14
N ARG A 228 11.49 5.43 10.96
CA ARG A 228 11.34 4.71 9.68
C ARG A 228 12.60 4.83 8.82
N ASP A 229 12.76 3.91 7.88
CA ASP A 229 13.78 3.98 6.83
C ASP A 229 13.79 5.39 6.21
N GLU A 230 14.95 6.06 6.17
CA GLU A 230 15.13 7.42 5.63
C GLU A 230 14.65 7.56 4.18
N SER A 231 14.52 6.45 3.46
CA SER A 231 14.02 6.40 2.08
C SER A 231 12.52 6.16 1.94
N ALA A 232 11.80 5.83 3.02
CA ALA A 232 10.37 5.59 3.00
C ALA A 232 9.58 6.87 3.36
N SER A 233 8.79 7.38 2.42
CA SER A 233 7.91 8.54 2.67
C SER A 233 6.93 8.24 3.79
N ASN A 234 6.84 9.11 4.80
CA ASN A 234 5.83 8.95 5.85
C ASN A 234 4.43 9.37 5.41
N SER A 235 4.25 9.79 4.15
CA SER A 235 2.96 10.23 3.65
C SER A 235 1.97 9.07 3.58
N VAL A 236 0.78 9.29 4.17
CA VAL A 236 -0.37 8.41 3.99
C VAL A 236 -0.67 8.27 2.51
N VAL A 237 -0.71 9.38 1.77
CA VAL A 237 -0.94 9.40 0.31
C VAL A 237 0.07 8.51 -0.40
N VAL A 238 1.38 8.70 -0.20
CA VAL A 238 2.41 7.87 -0.87
C VAL A 238 2.28 6.38 -0.53
N THR A 239 1.90 6.04 0.71
CA THR A 239 1.66 4.63 1.09
C THR A 239 0.51 4.02 0.28
N TRP A 240 -0.58 4.77 0.08
CA TRP A 240 -1.71 4.35 -0.77
C TRP A 240 -1.30 4.21 -2.24
N GLN A 241 -0.49 5.14 -2.76
CA GLN A 241 0.02 5.09 -4.13
C GLN A 241 0.82 3.81 -4.39
N VAL A 242 1.70 3.43 -3.45
CA VAL A 242 2.47 2.19 -3.55
C VAL A 242 1.55 0.96 -3.52
N THR A 243 0.52 0.94 -2.67
CA THR A 243 -0.46 -0.16 -2.66
C THR A 243 -1.21 -0.24 -3.99
N LEU A 244 -1.66 0.89 -4.54
CA LEU A 244 -2.43 0.92 -5.79
C LEU A 244 -1.60 0.47 -6.99
N GLU A 245 -0.33 0.87 -7.05
CA GLU A 245 0.59 0.41 -8.09
C GLU A 245 0.88 -1.10 -7.97
N GLN A 246 0.95 -1.62 -6.75
CA GLN A 246 1.10 -3.06 -6.52
C GLN A 246 -0.12 -3.84 -7.02
N ILE A 247 -1.33 -3.40 -6.68
CA ILE A 247 -2.59 -4.01 -7.18
C ILE A 247 -2.65 -3.91 -8.71
N ARG A 248 -2.22 -2.79 -9.29
CA ARG A 248 -2.19 -2.61 -10.74
C ARG A 248 -1.30 -3.64 -11.44
N ARG A 249 -0.17 -4.01 -10.83
CA ARG A 249 0.75 -5.03 -11.36
C ARG A 249 0.19 -6.44 -11.20
N GLU A 250 -0.43 -6.71 -10.05
CA GLU A 250 -0.98 -8.02 -9.71
C GLU A 250 -2.26 -8.31 -10.50
N ARG A 251 -3.23 -7.39 -10.46
CA ARG A 251 -4.53 -7.52 -11.11
C ARG A 251 -5.07 -6.15 -11.56
N PRO A 252 -4.78 -5.71 -12.80
CA PRO A 252 -5.22 -4.41 -13.32
C PRO A 252 -6.74 -4.19 -13.31
N SER A 253 -7.55 -5.26 -13.38
CA SER A 253 -9.00 -5.21 -13.31
C SER A 253 -9.53 -4.85 -11.91
N ALA A 254 -8.83 -5.24 -10.84
CA ALA A 254 -9.18 -4.83 -9.47
C ALA A 254 -9.07 -3.31 -9.27
N VAL A 255 -8.08 -2.65 -9.89
CA VAL A 255 -7.95 -1.18 -9.87
C VAL A 255 -9.14 -0.51 -10.55
N LYS A 256 -9.65 -1.10 -11.63
CA LYS A 256 -10.82 -0.60 -12.33
C LYS A 256 -12.10 -0.81 -11.50
N LEU A 257 -12.24 -1.92 -10.78
CA LEU A 257 -13.32 -2.15 -9.82
C LEU A 257 -13.27 -1.11 -8.70
N LEU A 258 -12.10 -0.89 -8.10
CA LEU A 258 -11.91 0.14 -7.08
C LEU A 258 -12.26 1.55 -7.61
N SER A 259 -11.85 1.86 -8.84
CA SER A 259 -12.25 3.11 -9.49
C SER A 259 -13.76 3.19 -9.70
N PHE A 260 -14.45 2.08 -9.99
CA PHE A 260 -15.89 2.03 -10.11
C PHE A 260 -16.59 2.25 -8.76
N MET A 261 -16.12 1.59 -7.70
CA MET A 261 -16.61 1.77 -6.33
C MET A 261 -16.51 3.24 -5.86
N SER A 262 -15.49 3.97 -6.32
CA SER A 262 -15.29 5.38 -5.97
C SER A 262 -16.38 6.35 -6.47
N PHE A 263 -17.29 5.90 -7.36
CA PHE A 263 -18.46 6.68 -7.79
C PHE A 263 -19.60 6.67 -6.76
N PHE A 264 -19.57 5.76 -5.80
CA PHE A 264 -20.62 5.59 -4.80
C PHE A 264 -20.26 6.27 -3.48
N ASN A 265 -21.23 6.31 -2.57
CA ASN A 265 -20.93 6.58 -1.17
C ASN A 265 -19.95 5.48 -0.70
N PRO A 266 -18.79 5.83 -0.12
CA PRO A 266 -17.80 4.84 0.31
C PRO A 266 -18.31 3.89 1.40
N GLN A 267 -19.50 4.11 1.97
CA GLN A 267 -20.09 3.23 2.97
C GLN A 267 -21.38 2.61 2.44
N GLY A 268 -21.53 1.29 2.62
CA GLY A 268 -22.71 0.53 2.27
C GLY A 268 -22.96 0.44 0.76
N ILE A 269 -21.91 0.24 -0.04
CA ILE A 269 -22.01 0.04 -1.49
C ILE A 269 -22.64 -1.34 -1.74
N PRO A 270 -23.86 -1.42 -2.28
CA PRO A 270 -24.52 -2.71 -2.48
C PRO A 270 -23.82 -3.55 -3.54
N GLU A 271 -23.60 -4.84 -3.27
CA GLU A 271 -22.90 -5.77 -4.15
C GLU A 271 -23.52 -5.86 -5.54
N PHE A 272 -24.86 -5.89 -5.63
CA PHE A 272 -25.56 -6.04 -6.91
C PHE A 272 -25.22 -4.94 -7.93
N ILE A 273 -24.83 -3.73 -7.48
CA ILE A 273 -24.43 -2.63 -8.37
C ILE A 273 -23.03 -2.86 -8.93
N LEU A 274 -22.18 -3.61 -8.22
CA LEU A 274 -20.81 -3.90 -8.64
C LEU A 274 -20.73 -5.04 -9.67
N HIS A 275 -21.71 -5.95 -9.68
CA HIS A 275 -21.84 -6.98 -10.72
C HIS A 275 -22.07 -6.39 -12.13
N ASP A 276 -22.71 -5.21 -12.23
CA ASP A 276 -22.89 -4.51 -13.50
C ASP A 276 -21.57 -4.05 -14.12
N TYR A 277 -20.53 -3.82 -13.32
CA TYR A 277 -19.19 -3.48 -13.83
C TYR A 277 -18.48 -4.69 -14.48
N ALA A 278 -18.73 -5.91 -13.99
CA ALA A 278 -18.14 -7.13 -14.53
C ALA A 278 -18.71 -7.51 -15.90
N THR A 279 -19.99 -7.22 -16.12
CA THR A 279 -20.68 -7.54 -17.38
C THR A 279 -20.26 -6.66 -18.56
N ASP A 280 -19.77 -5.43 -18.31
CA ASP A 280 -19.24 -4.51 -19.33
C ASP A 280 -17.80 -4.83 -19.78
N LEU A 281 -17.06 -5.65 -19.03
CA LEU A 281 -15.66 -6.00 -19.35
C LEU A 281 -15.52 -7.23 -20.26
N THR A 282 -16.60 -7.97 -20.49
CA THR A 282 -16.62 -9.20 -21.31
C THR A 282 -17.78 -9.16 -22.30
N ASP A 283 -17.57 -9.59 -23.54
CA ASP A 283 -18.69 -9.84 -24.46
C ASP A 283 -19.72 -10.76 -23.80
N HIS A 284 -21.02 -10.50 -24.00
CA HIS A 284 -22.18 -11.18 -23.39
C HIS A 284 -22.23 -12.72 -23.55
N ALA A 285 -21.23 -13.33 -24.18
CA ALA A 285 -21.14 -14.77 -24.43
C ALA A 285 -20.60 -15.60 -23.24
N ASN A 286 -20.08 -15.00 -22.16
CA ASN A 286 -19.48 -15.77 -21.05
C ASN A 286 -19.70 -15.14 -19.66
N ARG A 287 -20.94 -15.25 -19.13
CA ARG A 287 -21.31 -14.73 -17.80
C ARG A 287 -20.53 -15.37 -16.64
N ASP A 288 -20.20 -16.65 -16.73
CA ASP A 288 -19.47 -17.36 -15.67
C ASP A 288 -18.06 -16.79 -15.50
N ALA A 289 -17.38 -16.48 -16.60
CA ALA A 289 -16.06 -15.84 -16.58
C ALA A 289 -16.10 -14.38 -16.07
N ALA A 290 -17.23 -13.68 -16.25
CA ALA A 290 -17.42 -12.33 -15.69
C ALA A 290 -17.60 -12.37 -14.16
N SER A 291 -18.36 -13.36 -13.66
CA SER A 291 -18.54 -13.58 -12.23
C SER A 291 -17.23 -13.97 -11.55
N GLU A 292 -16.47 -14.92 -12.12
CA GLU A 292 -15.14 -15.30 -11.61
C GLU A 292 -14.18 -14.09 -11.59
N ASN A 293 -14.21 -13.26 -12.63
CA ASN A 293 -13.36 -12.06 -12.68
C ASN A 293 -13.71 -11.02 -11.60
N PHE A 294 -14.99 -10.87 -11.26
CA PHE A 294 -15.45 -9.97 -10.21
C PHE A 294 -15.02 -10.46 -8.83
N GLU A 295 -15.24 -11.74 -8.51
CA GLU A 295 -14.84 -12.32 -7.24
C GLU A 295 -13.32 -12.22 -7.03
N ASP A 296 -12.53 -12.59 -8.05
CA ASP A 296 -11.08 -12.43 -7.98
C ASP A 296 -10.65 -10.94 -7.82
N ASP A 297 -11.32 -10.00 -8.49
CA ASP A 297 -11.04 -8.57 -8.36
C ASP A 297 -11.33 -8.10 -6.92
N LEU A 298 -12.45 -8.54 -6.36
CA LEU A 298 -12.89 -8.22 -5.02
C LEU A 298 -11.96 -8.84 -3.96
N ASP A 299 -11.57 -10.10 -4.13
CA ASP A 299 -10.62 -10.81 -3.25
C ASP A 299 -9.29 -10.07 -3.16
N ILE A 300 -8.80 -9.50 -4.25
CA ILE A 300 -7.61 -8.65 -4.22
C ILE A 300 -7.86 -7.39 -3.38
N LEU A 301 -8.97 -6.68 -3.59
CA LEU A 301 -9.27 -5.45 -2.85
C LEU A 301 -9.49 -5.69 -1.34
N LEU A 302 -10.16 -6.80 -0.99
CA LEU A 302 -10.31 -7.28 0.38
C LEU A 302 -8.97 -7.71 0.97
N GLY A 303 -8.15 -8.42 0.18
CA GLY A 303 -6.83 -8.91 0.56
C GLY A 303 -5.82 -7.80 0.86
N TYR A 304 -5.96 -6.63 0.22
CA TYR A 304 -5.22 -5.42 0.55
C TYR A 304 -5.91 -4.52 1.59
N SER A 305 -7.08 -4.95 2.10
CA SER A 305 -7.91 -4.18 3.04
C SER A 305 -8.25 -2.78 2.54
N LEU A 306 -8.42 -2.60 1.23
CA LEU A 306 -8.92 -1.33 0.66
C LEU A 306 -10.45 -1.24 0.71
N VAL A 307 -11.07 -2.41 0.76
CA VAL A 307 -12.50 -2.64 0.86
C VAL A 307 -12.75 -3.60 2.03
N SER A 308 -13.90 -3.48 2.68
CA SER A 308 -14.37 -4.43 3.69
C SER A 308 -15.84 -4.80 3.46
N VAL A 309 -16.19 -6.03 3.81
CA VAL A 309 -17.58 -6.52 3.75
C VAL A 309 -18.36 -6.01 4.97
N THR A 310 -19.57 -5.51 4.76
CA THR A 310 -20.46 -5.10 5.86
C THR A 310 -20.96 -6.31 6.63
N ALA A 311 -21.53 -6.09 7.83
CA ALA A 311 -22.04 -7.17 8.67
C ALA A 311 -23.19 -7.99 8.02
N THR A 312 -23.86 -7.41 7.03
CA THR A 312 -24.95 -8.05 6.27
C THR A 312 -24.44 -8.95 5.15
N GLY A 313 -23.18 -8.80 4.73
CA GLY A 313 -22.54 -9.63 3.71
C GLY A 313 -22.88 -9.25 2.26
N ASP A 314 -23.77 -8.28 2.04
CA ASP A 314 -24.32 -7.89 0.73
C ASP A 314 -23.90 -6.47 0.29
N SER A 315 -23.03 -5.84 1.06
CA SER A 315 -22.55 -4.49 0.82
C SER A 315 -21.07 -4.35 1.23
N TYR A 316 -20.42 -3.33 0.69
CA TYR A 316 -19.01 -3.07 0.91
C TYR A 316 -18.75 -1.63 1.36
N ASP A 317 -17.75 -1.48 2.21
CA ASP A 317 -17.21 -0.19 2.65
C ASP A 317 -15.82 0.01 2.05
N MET A 318 -15.48 1.24 1.68
CA MET A 318 -14.19 1.68 1.16
C MET A 318 -13.60 2.77 2.07
N HIS A 319 -12.29 2.75 2.24
CA HIS A 319 -11.57 3.78 2.98
C HIS A 319 -11.64 5.17 2.30
N ASP A 320 -12.04 6.21 3.03
CA ASP A 320 -12.35 7.55 2.49
C ASP A 320 -11.10 8.43 2.24
N LEU A 321 -9.89 7.94 2.58
CA LEU A 321 -8.65 8.72 2.46
C LEU A 321 -7.95 8.60 1.10
N GLY A 322 -8.40 7.72 0.20
CA GLY A 322 -7.70 7.34 -1.03
C GLY A 322 -8.14 8.03 -2.33
N ARG A 323 -8.99 9.05 -2.27
CA ARG A 323 -9.48 9.70 -3.50
C ARG A 323 -8.39 10.68 -4.03
N TRP A 324 -8.29 10.80 -5.35
CA TRP A 324 -8.12 12.08 -6.10
C TRP A 324 -7.00 12.17 -7.15
N LYS A 325 -5.71 11.98 -6.84
CA LYS A 325 -4.65 12.36 -7.82
C LYS A 325 -4.28 11.29 -8.85
N GLU A 326 -4.25 10.02 -8.46
CA GLU A 326 -3.91 8.92 -9.37
C GLU A 326 -5.11 8.39 -10.14
N ALA A 327 -6.32 8.58 -9.59
CA ALA A 327 -7.57 8.32 -10.31
C ALA A 327 -7.68 9.22 -11.56
N GLU A 328 -7.17 10.46 -11.53
CA GLU A 328 -7.10 11.34 -12.69
C GLU A 328 -6.12 10.83 -13.76
N GLU A 329 -4.88 10.51 -13.37
CA GLU A 329 -3.87 10.00 -14.30
C GLU A 329 -4.31 8.67 -14.96
N LEU A 330 -4.96 7.80 -14.17
CA LEU A 330 -5.56 6.55 -14.65
C LEU A 330 -6.77 6.76 -15.58
N LEU A 331 -7.71 7.63 -15.21
CA LEU A 331 -8.86 7.96 -16.07
C LEU A 331 -8.42 8.63 -17.38
N THR A 332 -7.36 9.43 -17.33
CA THR A 332 -6.73 10.03 -18.52
C THR A 332 -6.15 8.96 -19.46
N GLY A 333 -5.45 7.96 -18.91
CA GLY A 333 -4.94 6.82 -19.67
C GLY A 333 -6.04 5.95 -20.28
N VAL A 334 -7.13 5.71 -19.54
CA VAL A 334 -8.30 4.94 -20.01
C VAL A 334 -9.04 5.66 -21.15
N VAL A 335 -9.24 6.98 -21.05
CA VAL A 335 -9.82 7.77 -22.14
C VAL A 335 -8.94 7.71 -23.39
N ALA A 336 -7.62 7.85 -23.24
CA ALA A 336 -6.69 7.77 -24.38
C ALA A 336 -6.70 6.39 -25.06
N MET A 337 -6.79 5.31 -24.29
CA MET A 337 -6.92 3.95 -24.83
C MET A 337 -8.27 3.73 -25.52
N ARG A 338 -9.38 4.11 -24.89
CA ARG A 338 -10.74 3.93 -25.46
C ARG A 338 -10.95 4.76 -26.74
N LYS A 339 -10.41 5.98 -26.80
CA LYS A 339 -10.37 6.77 -28.04
C LYS A 339 -9.65 6.03 -29.18
N ARG A 340 -8.55 5.33 -28.87
CA ARG A 340 -7.77 4.57 -29.86
C ARG A 340 -8.47 3.29 -30.33
N THR A 341 -9.18 2.60 -29.44
CA THR A 341 -9.76 1.28 -29.74
C THR A 341 -11.22 1.33 -30.18
N LEU A 342 -12.04 2.22 -29.61
CA LEU A 342 -13.50 2.28 -29.82
C LEU A 342 -13.94 3.50 -30.63
N GLY A 343 -13.06 4.49 -30.81
CA GLY A 343 -13.38 5.77 -31.44
C GLY A 343 -13.96 6.79 -30.44
N GLU A 344 -13.94 8.07 -30.84
CA GLU A 344 -14.29 9.19 -29.96
C GLU A 344 -15.78 9.27 -29.61
N GLU A 345 -16.67 8.88 -30.53
CA GLU A 345 -18.12 9.00 -30.35
C GLU A 345 -18.75 7.76 -29.69
N HIS A 346 -17.94 6.74 -29.37
CA HIS A 346 -18.45 5.56 -28.70
C HIS A 346 -19.02 5.95 -27.33
N PRO A 347 -20.22 5.46 -26.94
CA PRO A 347 -20.86 5.79 -25.67
C PRO A 347 -19.93 5.60 -24.46
N ASP A 348 -19.08 4.57 -24.47
CA ASP A 348 -18.10 4.30 -23.41
C ASP A 348 -16.92 5.27 -23.39
N THR A 349 -16.50 5.76 -24.56
CA THR A 349 -15.47 6.81 -24.66
C THR A 349 -16.04 8.14 -24.17
N LEU A 350 -17.28 8.46 -24.56
CA LEU A 350 -18.00 9.66 -24.12
C LEU A 350 -18.29 9.64 -22.61
N THR A 351 -18.66 8.49 -22.06
CA THR A 351 -18.88 8.30 -20.62
C THR A 351 -17.58 8.44 -19.84
N SER A 352 -16.47 7.87 -20.32
CA SER A 352 -15.15 8.06 -19.71
C SER A 352 -14.66 9.51 -19.83
N MET A 353 -14.90 10.18 -20.95
CA MET A 353 -14.59 11.61 -21.14
C MET A 353 -15.45 12.52 -20.25
N HIS A 354 -16.72 12.20 -20.06
CA HIS A 354 -17.62 12.92 -19.15
C HIS A 354 -17.15 12.79 -17.70
N LYS A 355 -16.75 11.58 -17.30
CA LYS A 355 -16.18 11.32 -15.97
C LYS A 355 -14.84 12.04 -15.78
N LEU A 356 -13.95 12.03 -16.78
CA LEU A 356 -12.71 12.81 -16.77
C LEU A 356 -12.97 14.32 -16.71
N ALA A 357 -13.99 14.82 -17.42
CA ALA A 357 -14.38 16.22 -17.38
C ALA A 357 -14.94 16.64 -16.01
N ILE A 358 -15.62 15.74 -15.28
CA ILE A 358 -16.05 15.98 -13.90
C ILE A 358 -14.83 16.06 -12.97
N THR A 359 -13.88 15.13 -13.10
CA THR A 359 -12.60 15.13 -12.35
C THR A 359 -11.76 16.37 -12.65
N TRP A 360 -11.71 16.81 -13.91
CA TRP A 360 -11.05 18.06 -14.30
C TRP A 360 -11.81 19.30 -13.84
N LYS A 361 -13.15 19.30 -13.82
CA LYS A 361 -13.94 20.42 -13.29
C LYS A 361 -13.69 20.62 -11.80
N THR A 362 -13.55 19.54 -11.03
CA THR A 362 -13.17 19.60 -9.61
C THR A 362 -11.71 20.01 -9.41
N MET A 363 -10.82 19.74 -10.37
CA MET A 363 -9.40 20.16 -10.32
C MET A 363 -9.11 21.56 -10.90
N LEU A 364 -9.90 22.01 -11.88
CA LEU A 364 -9.79 23.36 -12.47
C LEU A 364 -10.32 24.42 -11.51
N SER A 365 -11.31 24.12 -10.67
CA SER A 365 -11.68 25.01 -9.57
C SER A 365 -10.54 25.16 -8.54
N VAL A 366 -9.73 24.11 -8.39
CA VAL A 366 -8.55 24.05 -7.52
C VAL A 366 -7.34 24.83 -8.09
N ALA A 367 -7.16 24.86 -9.41
CA ALA A 367 -6.10 25.59 -10.10
C ALA A 367 -6.43 27.08 -10.33
N CYS A 368 -7.68 27.42 -10.67
CA CYS A 368 -8.12 28.80 -10.92
C CYS A 368 -8.01 29.68 -9.65
N LEU A 369 -8.17 29.09 -8.46
CA LEU A 369 -7.94 29.78 -7.17
C LEU A 369 -6.45 29.94 -6.83
N ALA A 370 -5.58 29.01 -7.24
CA ALA A 370 -4.14 29.12 -7.03
C ALA A 370 -3.50 30.21 -7.89
N GLU A 371 -4.00 30.43 -9.12
CA GLU A 371 -3.58 31.55 -9.96
C GLU A 371 -4.11 32.90 -9.45
N TRP A 372 -5.31 32.94 -8.86
CA TRP A 372 -5.84 34.14 -8.20
C TRP A 372 -5.08 34.49 -6.91
N GLU A 373 -4.72 33.52 -6.07
CA GLU A 373 -3.87 33.74 -4.89
C GLU A 373 -2.43 34.16 -5.27
N ASN A 374 -1.84 33.58 -6.32
CA ASN A 374 -0.52 34.00 -6.80
C ASN A 374 -0.53 35.41 -7.43
N ARG A 375 -1.57 35.76 -8.20
CA ARG A 375 -1.71 37.13 -8.73
C ARG A 375 -2.04 38.14 -7.63
N GLY A 376 -2.78 37.75 -6.60
CA GLY A 376 -3.03 38.57 -5.42
C GLY A 376 -1.75 38.87 -4.63
N ASN A 377 -0.89 37.86 -4.43
CA ASN A 377 0.39 38.03 -3.72
C ASN A 377 1.43 38.84 -4.52
N LEU A 378 1.50 38.68 -5.85
CA LEU A 378 2.39 39.48 -6.71
C LEU A 378 2.00 40.96 -6.76
N LEU A 379 0.70 41.29 -6.70
CA LEU A 379 0.23 42.67 -6.63
C LEU A 379 0.47 43.32 -5.25
N LEU A 380 0.54 42.52 -4.17
CA LEU A 380 0.83 42.99 -2.82
C LEU A 380 2.34 43.17 -2.57
N GLU A 381 3.22 42.42 -3.27
CA GLU A 381 4.68 42.60 -3.20
C GLU A 381 5.20 43.76 -4.06
N GLY A 382 4.55 44.07 -5.18
CA GLY A 382 4.90 45.23 -6.02
C GLY A 382 4.61 46.60 -5.39
N ASN A 383 3.80 46.66 -4.33
CA ASN A 383 3.42 47.90 -3.65
C ASN A 383 4.20 48.14 -2.33
N LYS A 384 5.19 47.29 -2.02
CA LYS A 384 6.07 47.43 -0.84
C LYS A 384 7.51 47.84 -1.18
N SER A 385 7.79 48.15 -2.43
CA SER A 385 9.13 48.54 -2.92
C SER A 385 9.16 49.88 -3.69
N GLY A 386 8.15 50.73 -3.50
CA GLY A 386 8.08 52.10 -4.04
C GLY A 386 8.25 53.17 -2.97
#